data_AF-A0A8H9WL67-F1
#
_entry.id   AF-A0A8H9WL67-F1
#
_cell.length_a   1.000
_cell.length_b   1.000
_cell.length_c   1.000
_cell.angle_alpha   90.00
_cell.angle_beta   90.00
_cell.angle_gamma   90.00
#
_symmetry.space_group_name_H-M   'P 1'
#
loop_
_entity.id
_entity.type
_entity.pdbx_description
1 polymer ?
#
loop_
_entity_poly.entity_id
_entity_poly.type
_entity_poly.pdbx_seq_one_letter_code
_entity_poly.pdbx_strand_id
1 'polypeptide(L)'
;AARQNMLSFGTEMGGSGTVTPDCLEHCFNGVVRFLYELGVLKQQMAPPAETPTRMVHAPSYDYFTYSLDVGLFEPVVNLGDEIQKGDLAGRVHFPETPWQTPADVHFTADGLVVCKRIPGRVERGDCLFHLGADYEE
;
A
#
# COMPACT_ATOMS: atom_id res chain seq x y z
N ALA A 1 -14.18 18.00 -1.35
CA ALA A 1 -14.56 17.78 0.06
C ALA A 1 -13.89 18.81 0.99
N ALA A 2 -12.57 18.76 1.19
CA ALA A 2 -11.87 19.69 2.10
C ALA A 2 -12.14 21.19 1.82
N ARG A 3 -12.06 21.62 0.55
CA ARG A 3 -12.39 23.00 0.13
C ARG A 3 -13.84 23.44 0.38
N GLN A 4 -14.72 22.51 0.70
CA GLN A 4 -16.16 22.72 0.95
C GLN A 4 -16.54 22.35 2.39
N ASN A 5 -15.54 22.21 3.29
CA ASN A 5 -15.74 21.81 4.68
C ASN A 5 -16.55 20.50 4.83
N MET A 6 -16.31 19.55 3.93
CA MET A 6 -16.96 18.23 3.95
C MET A 6 -15.93 17.16 4.32
N LEU A 7 -16.35 16.22 5.17
CA LEU A 7 -15.57 15.02 5.47
C LEU A 7 -15.35 14.19 4.20
N SER A 8 -14.14 13.68 4.03
CA SER A 8 -13.75 12.86 2.88
C SER A 8 -13.06 11.63 3.37
N PHE A 9 -13.52 10.48 2.91
CA PHE A 9 -12.87 9.20 3.15
C PHE A 9 -12.51 8.61 1.80
N GLY A 10 -11.25 8.23 1.65
CA GLY A 10 -10.75 7.45 0.52
C GLY A 10 -10.47 6.03 0.98
N THR A 11 -10.46 5.10 0.03
CA THR A 11 -10.22 3.69 0.31
C THR A 11 -9.29 3.12 -0.76
N GLU A 12 -8.26 2.41 -0.34
CA GLU A 12 -7.46 1.55 -1.21
C GLU A 12 -7.83 0.11 -0.86
N MET A 13 -8.58 -0.55 -1.75
CA MET A 13 -9.17 -1.86 -1.47
C MET A 13 -8.78 -2.83 -2.59
N GLY A 14 -7.55 -3.33 -2.52
CA GLY A 14 -7.01 -4.29 -3.50
C GLY A 14 -6.02 -3.65 -4.48
N GLY A 15 -5.97 -4.17 -5.70
CA GLY A 15 -4.99 -3.75 -6.69
C GLY A 15 -4.90 -4.73 -7.87
N SER A 16 -3.80 -4.68 -8.61
CA SER A 16 -3.47 -5.61 -9.70
C SER A 16 -4.45 -5.66 -10.89
N GLY A 17 -5.44 -4.78 -10.94
CA GLY A 17 -6.50 -4.85 -11.95
C GLY A 17 -7.41 -6.08 -11.77
N THR A 18 -7.49 -6.62 -10.55
CA THR A 18 -8.31 -7.80 -10.24
C THR A 18 -9.26 -7.53 -9.09
N VAL A 19 -10.24 -8.42 -8.92
CA VAL A 19 -11.14 -8.45 -7.76
C VAL A 19 -10.96 -9.79 -7.08
N THR A 20 -10.80 -9.77 -5.75
CA THR A 20 -10.77 -10.97 -4.92
C THR A 20 -12.02 -11.00 -4.02
N PRO A 21 -12.52 -12.19 -3.62
CA PRO A 21 -13.65 -12.29 -2.69
C PRO A 21 -13.40 -11.56 -1.37
N ASP A 22 -12.18 -11.67 -0.83
CA ASP A 22 -11.72 -11.01 0.39
C ASP A 22 -11.81 -9.48 0.28
N CYS A 23 -11.26 -8.91 -0.79
CA CYS A 23 -11.37 -7.48 -1.09
C CYS A 23 -12.83 -7.04 -1.18
N LEU A 24 -13.68 -7.78 -1.90
CA LEU A 24 -15.09 -7.45 -2.08
C LEU A 24 -15.84 -7.45 -0.74
N GLU A 25 -15.58 -8.44 0.11
CA GLU A 25 -16.16 -8.54 1.46
C GLU A 25 -15.74 -7.35 2.33
N HIS A 26 -14.44 -7.01 2.36
CA HIS A 26 -13.93 -5.86 3.09
C HIS A 26 -14.55 -4.54 2.59
N CYS A 27 -14.64 -4.36 1.27
CA CYS A 27 -15.28 -3.19 0.66
C CYS A 27 -16.73 -3.04 1.11
N PHE A 28 -17.51 -4.11 0.94
CA PHE A 28 -18.93 -4.09 1.25
C PHE A 28 -19.17 -3.83 2.73
N ASN A 29 -18.51 -4.60 3.59
CA ASN A 29 -18.64 -4.48 5.04
C ASN A 29 -18.20 -3.10 5.54
N GLY A 30 -17.10 -2.55 5.01
CA GLY A 30 -16.63 -1.20 5.35
C GLY A 30 -17.63 -0.11 5.00
N VAL A 31 -18.18 -0.14 3.77
CA VAL A 31 -19.16 0.85 3.31
C VAL A 31 -20.44 0.80 4.13
N VAL A 32 -21.01 -0.39 4.37
CA VAL A 32 -22.28 -0.49 5.13
C VAL A 32 -22.09 -0.16 6.61
N ARG A 33 -20.94 -0.47 7.21
CA ARG A 33 -20.59 -0.01 8.57
C ARG A 33 -20.53 1.52 8.61
N PHE A 34 -19.83 2.15 7.67
CA PHE A 34 -19.72 3.60 7.59
C PHE A 34 -21.09 4.28 7.41
N LEU A 35 -21.94 3.78 6.51
CA LEU A 35 -23.29 4.33 6.30
C LEU A 35 -24.21 4.13 7.50
N TYR A 36 -24.03 3.05 8.26
CA TYR A 36 -24.74 2.82 9.52
C TYR A 36 -24.29 3.82 10.60
N GLU A 37 -22.98 4.04 10.77
CA GLU A 37 -22.44 5.03 11.72
C GLU A 37 -22.91 6.46 11.41
N LEU A 38 -23.04 6.81 10.12
CA LEU A 38 -23.62 8.10 9.70
C LEU A 38 -25.15 8.18 9.88
N GLY A 39 -25.80 7.08 10.29
CA GLY A 39 -27.25 7.00 10.45
C GLY A 39 -28.03 6.98 9.15
N VAL A 40 -27.38 6.75 7.99
CA VAL A 40 -28.06 6.60 6.69
C VAL A 40 -28.77 5.25 6.64
N LEU A 41 -28.06 4.17 6.97
CA LEU A 41 -28.66 2.86 7.19
C LEU A 41 -29.22 2.78 8.61
N LYS A 42 -30.42 2.20 8.76
CA LYS A 42 -31.10 2.09 10.06
C LYS A 42 -30.91 0.74 10.74
N GLN A 43 -30.34 -0.22 10.03
CA GLN A 43 -30.06 -1.57 10.51
C GLN A 43 -28.62 -1.91 10.15
N GLN A 44 -27.94 -2.61 11.05
CA GLN A 44 -26.60 -3.09 10.82
C GLN A 44 -26.64 -4.25 9.82
N MET A 45 -25.86 -4.16 8.74
CA MET A 45 -25.82 -5.14 7.65
C MET A 45 -24.55 -6.00 7.62
N ALA A 46 -23.51 -5.59 8.35
CA ALA A 46 -22.23 -6.30 8.44
C ALA A 46 -21.87 -6.55 9.91
N PRO A 47 -21.15 -7.65 10.22
CA PRO A 47 -20.63 -7.88 11.57
C PRO A 47 -19.70 -6.72 11.99
N PRO A 48 -19.38 -6.55 13.28
CA PRO A 48 -18.31 -5.64 13.71
C PRO A 48 -16.97 -5.97 13.04
N ALA A 49 -16.05 -5.00 12.98
CA ALA A 49 -14.69 -5.30 12.56
C ALA A 49 -14.00 -6.20 13.61
N GLU A 50 -13.27 -7.22 13.17
CA GLU A 50 -12.61 -8.17 14.07
C GLU A 50 -11.40 -7.55 14.78
N THR A 51 -10.73 -6.61 14.12
CA THR A 51 -9.56 -5.92 14.63
C THR A 51 -9.78 -4.40 14.63
N PRO A 52 -9.24 -3.67 15.61
CA PRO A 52 -9.18 -2.21 15.56
C PRO A 52 -8.42 -1.75 14.32
N THR A 53 -8.84 -0.62 13.73
CA THR A 53 -8.09 0.03 12.66
C THR A 53 -6.79 0.60 13.23
N ARG A 54 -5.65 0.20 12.66
CA ARG A 54 -4.35 0.85 12.91
C ARG A 54 -4.24 2.10 12.04
N MET A 55 -4.10 3.25 12.67
CA MET A 55 -3.93 4.52 11.95
C MET A 55 -2.45 4.70 11.60
N VAL A 56 -2.15 4.84 10.31
CA VAL A 56 -0.79 5.04 9.82
C VAL A 56 -0.74 6.21 8.85
N HIS A 57 0.44 6.83 8.72
CA HIS A 57 0.70 7.87 7.74
C HIS A 57 2.12 7.76 7.18
N ALA A 58 2.41 8.47 6.09
CA ALA A 58 3.75 8.60 5.53
C ALA A 58 4.29 10.01 5.88
N PRO A 59 5.18 10.16 6.87
CA PRO A 59 5.66 11.46 7.34
C PRO A 59 6.48 12.26 6.32
N SER A 60 7.23 11.57 5.45
CA SER A 60 8.13 12.17 4.47
C SER A 60 8.22 11.34 3.19
N TYR A 61 8.95 11.84 2.19
CA TYR A 61 9.25 11.08 0.97
C TYR A 61 10.18 9.87 1.20
N ASP A 62 10.83 9.76 2.37
CA ASP A 62 11.67 8.60 2.71
C ASP A 62 10.85 7.31 2.90
N TYR A 63 9.53 7.44 3.02
CA TYR A 63 8.56 6.33 3.11
C TYR A 63 8.15 5.80 1.73
N PHE A 64 8.76 6.31 0.66
CA PHE A 64 8.49 5.92 -0.72
C PHE A 64 9.76 5.38 -1.35
N THR A 65 9.73 4.12 -1.78
CA THR A 65 10.85 3.48 -2.45
C THR A 65 10.63 3.57 -3.96
N TYR A 66 11.59 4.11 -4.71
CA TYR A 66 11.49 4.30 -6.16
C TYR A 66 12.53 3.48 -6.93
N SER A 67 12.19 3.10 -8.17
CA SER A 67 13.18 2.54 -9.10
C SER A 67 14.09 3.63 -9.64
N LEU A 68 15.40 3.39 -9.58
CA LEU A 68 16.41 4.21 -10.25
C LEU A 68 16.83 3.65 -11.62
N ASP A 69 16.27 2.49 -11.99
CA ASP A 69 16.62 1.75 -13.18
C ASP A 69 15.39 1.41 -14.05
N VAL A 70 15.65 1.02 -15.29
CA VAL A 70 14.67 0.38 -16.16
C VAL A 70 14.98 -1.12 -16.16
N GLY A 71 14.00 -1.96 -15.85
CA GLY A 71 14.26 -3.39 -15.70
C GLY A 71 13.06 -4.20 -15.24
N LEU A 72 13.33 -5.40 -14.75
CA LEU A 72 12.35 -6.30 -14.13
C LEU A 72 12.55 -6.30 -12.62
N PHE A 73 11.60 -5.75 -11.88
CA PHE A 73 11.63 -5.69 -10.43
C PHE A 73 11.14 -7.00 -9.80
N GLU A 74 11.99 -7.56 -8.95
CA GLU A 74 11.74 -8.69 -8.07
C GLU A 74 11.60 -8.18 -6.62
N PRO A 75 10.38 -8.05 -6.09
CA PRO A 75 10.18 -7.68 -4.69
C PRO A 75 10.52 -8.86 -3.76
N VAL A 76 11.16 -8.58 -2.61
CA VAL A 76 11.43 -9.59 -1.57
C VAL A 76 10.58 -9.44 -0.31
N VAL A 77 9.72 -8.41 -0.26
CA VAL A 77 8.76 -8.15 0.82
C VAL A 77 7.32 -8.09 0.31
N ASN A 78 6.35 -8.24 1.21
CA ASN A 78 4.91 -8.26 0.95
C ASN A 78 4.16 -7.15 1.69
N LEU A 79 2.91 -6.91 1.26
CA LEU A 79 2.00 -6.02 1.97
C LEU A 79 1.78 -6.54 3.40
N GLY A 80 1.86 -5.64 4.38
CA GLY A 80 1.72 -5.98 5.79
C GLY A 80 3.03 -6.35 6.50
N ASP A 81 4.16 -6.48 5.79
CA ASP A 81 5.46 -6.71 6.43
C ASP A 81 5.94 -5.44 7.15
N GLU A 82 6.55 -5.62 8.33
CA GLU A 82 7.28 -4.57 9.06
C GLU A 82 8.74 -4.58 8.62
N ILE A 83 9.27 -3.43 8.23
CA ILE A 83 10.65 -3.31 7.73
C ILE A 83 11.45 -2.31 8.56
N GLN A 84 12.78 -2.44 8.49
CA GLN A 84 13.74 -1.49 9.04
C GLN A 84 14.42 -0.72 7.91
N LYS A 85 14.86 0.50 8.21
CA LYS A 85 15.68 1.28 7.30
C LYS A 85 16.92 0.50 6.89
N GLY A 86 17.17 0.44 5.58
CA GLY A 86 18.29 -0.30 4.99
C GLY A 86 17.97 -1.75 4.65
N ASP A 87 16.78 -2.26 4.99
CA ASP A 87 16.34 -3.59 4.54
C ASP A 87 16.20 -3.63 3.02
N LEU A 88 16.48 -4.80 2.44
CA LEU A 88 16.33 -5.04 1.01
C LEU A 88 14.84 -5.06 0.65
N ALA A 89 14.42 -4.12 -0.19
CA ALA A 89 13.07 -4.06 -0.75
C ALA A 89 12.89 -5.02 -1.94
N GLY A 90 13.93 -5.18 -2.74
CA GLY A 90 13.94 -6.05 -3.91
C GLY A 90 15.12 -5.79 -4.82
N ARG A 91 15.05 -6.34 -6.04
CA ARG A 91 16.10 -6.22 -7.04
C ARG A 91 15.55 -5.83 -8.40
N VAL A 92 16.25 -4.98 -9.13
CA VAL A 92 15.95 -4.69 -10.53
C VAL A 92 16.91 -5.50 -11.41
N HIS A 93 16.34 -6.45 -12.15
CA HIS A 93 17.05 -7.28 -13.13
C HIS A 93 17.06 -6.60 -14.50
N PHE A 94 18.04 -6.94 -15.33
CA PHE A 94 18.23 -6.35 -16.67
C PHE A 94 18.13 -7.42 -17.77
N PRO A 95 16.92 -7.91 -18.15
CA PRO A 95 16.76 -8.93 -19.18
C PRO A 95 17.40 -8.60 -20.53
N GLU A 96 17.53 -7.30 -20.83
CA GLU A 96 18.13 -6.79 -22.05
C GLU A 96 19.67 -6.87 -22.06
N THR A 97 20.29 -7.07 -20.89
CA THR A 97 21.75 -7.17 -20.73
C THR A 97 22.10 -8.44 -19.93
N PRO A 98 22.18 -9.61 -20.59
CA PRO A 98 22.50 -10.87 -19.93
C PRO A 98 23.80 -10.79 -19.11
N TRP A 99 23.82 -11.49 -17.97
CA TRP A 99 24.93 -11.55 -17.01
C TRP A 99 25.22 -10.27 -16.22
N GLN A 100 24.51 -9.17 -16.49
CA GLN A 100 24.58 -8.00 -15.62
C GLN A 100 23.98 -8.34 -14.25
N THR A 101 24.72 -8.02 -13.19
CA THR A 101 24.24 -8.18 -11.82
C THR A 101 23.02 -7.29 -11.58
N PRO A 102 21.93 -7.80 -10.97
CA PRO A 102 20.78 -6.98 -10.60
C PRO A 102 21.15 -5.83 -9.66
N ALA A 103 20.42 -4.73 -9.74
CA ALA A 103 20.57 -3.61 -8.81
C ALA A 103 19.71 -3.85 -7.56
N ASP A 104 20.32 -3.80 -6.38
CA ASP A 104 19.59 -3.91 -5.11
C ASP A 104 18.86 -2.59 -4.80
N VAL A 105 17.62 -2.70 -4.33
CA VAL A 105 16.80 -1.57 -3.86
C VAL A 105 16.56 -1.73 -2.36
N HIS A 106 16.82 -0.68 -1.58
CA HIS A 106 16.69 -0.70 -0.13
C HIS A 106 15.68 0.33 0.37
N PHE A 107 15.07 0.07 1.52
CA PHE A 107 14.20 1.02 2.20
C PHE A 107 15.00 2.15 2.87
N THR A 108 14.45 3.37 2.85
CA THR A 108 15.06 4.57 3.45
C THR A 108 14.49 4.97 4.81
N ALA A 109 13.41 4.31 5.23
CA ALA A 109 12.74 4.46 6.51
C ALA A 109 12.33 3.09 7.07
N ASP A 110 11.98 3.05 8.35
CA ASP A 110 11.26 1.96 9.01
C ASP A 110 9.74 2.09 8.81
N GLY A 111 9.01 0.99 8.98
CA GLY A 111 7.55 1.00 8.99
C GLY A 111 6.88 -0.18 8.29
N LEU A 112 5.56 -0.05 8.14
CA LEU A 112 4.68 -1.07 7.57
C LEU A 112 4.55 -0.92 6.06
N VAL A 113 4.73 -1.99 5.28
CA VAL A 113 4.49 -1.97 3.83
C VAL A 113 2.99 -1.87 3.53
N VAL A 114 2.53 -0.71 3.08
CA VAL A 114 1.09 -0.42 2.81
C VAL A 114 0.73 -0.36 1.34
N CYS A 115 1.72 -0.19 0.46
CA CYS A 115 1.52 -0.25 -0.99
C CYS A 115 2.71 -0.96 -1.64
N LYS A 116 2.42 -1.77 -2.66
CA LYS A 116 3.41 -2.56 -3.40
C LYS A 116 3.09 -2.46 -4.89
N ARG A 117 4.13 -2.19 -5.69
CA ARG A 117 4.01 -2.20 -7.15
C ARG A 117 3.60 -3.59 -7.65
N ILE A 118 2.67 -3.60 -8.60
CA ILE A 118 2.23 -4.83 -9.25
C ILE A 118 3.01 -5.15 -10.53
N PRO A 119 3.16 -4.22 -11.51
CA PRO A 119 3.86 -4.58 -12.74
C PRO A 119 5.33 -4.89 -12.46
N GLY A 120 5.79 -6.07 -12.88
CA GLY A 120 7.19 -6.45 -12.75
C GLY A 120 8.11 -5.53 -13.55
N ARG A 121 7.70 -5.09 -14.75
CA ARG A 121 8.47 -4.10 -15.52
C ARG A 121 8.47 -2.75 -14.80
N VAL A 122 9.64 -2.16 -14.62
CA VAL A 122 9.83 -0.84 -14.01
C VAL A 122 10.58 0.11 -14.93
N GLU A 123 10.27 1.39 -14.79
CA GLU A 123 11.01 2.53 -15.33
C GLU A 123 11.55 3.41 -14.20
N ARG A 124 12.44 4.33 -14.55
CA ARG A 124 12.99 5.27 -13.56
C ARG A 124 11.89 6.16 -13.00
N GLY A 125 11.82 6.26 -11.68
CA GLY A 125 10.80 7.03 -10.97
C GLY A 125 9.51 6.26 -10.71
N ASP A 126 9.39 5.01 -11.15
CA ASP A 126 8.30 4.15 -10.70
C ASP A 126 8.37 3.92 -9.19
N CYS A 127 7.27 4.16 -8.49
CA CYS A 127 7.19 3.82 -7.08
C CYS A 127 7.03 2.30 -6.91
N LEU A 128 7.87 1.71 -6.06
CA LEU A 128 7.94 0.28 -5.79
C LEU A 128 7.17 -0.08 -4.51
N PHE A 129 7.29 0.77 -3.48
CA PHE A 129 6.64 0.57 -2.19
C PHE A 129 6.31 1.89 -1.50
N HIS A 130 5.22 1.89 -0.73
CA HIS A 130 4.95 2.89 0.29
C HIS A 130 5.00 2.25 1.67
N LEU A 131 5.54 2.99 2.63
CA LEU A 131 5.57 2.63 4.04
C LEU A 131 4.59 3.50 4.83
N GLY A 132 4.05 2.94 5.91
CA GLY A 132 3.29 3.66 6.93
C GLY A 132 4.00 3.61 8.28
N ALA A 133 4.14 4.76 8.93
CA ALA A 133 4.44 4.88 10.35
C ALA A 133 3.15 5.01 11.15
N ASP A 134 3.17 4.57 12.41
CA ASP A 134 2.06 4.79 13.32
C ASP A 134 1.75 6.28 13.46
N TYR A 135 0.46 6.61 13.39
CA TYR A 135 -0.01 7.97 13.64
C TYR A 135 -0.14 8.19 15.14
N GLU A 136 0.66 9.11 15.68
CA GLU A 136 0.51 9.61 17.05
C GLU A 136 -0.39 10.86 17.05
N GLU A 137 -1.34 10.93 17.99
CA GLU A 137 -2.28 12.06 18.16
C GLU A 137 -1.61 13.35 18.66
#